data_AF-A0A7J7K623-F1
#
_entry.id   AF-A0A7J7K623-F1
#
_cell.length_a   1.000
_cell.length_b   1.000
_cell.length_c   1.000
_cell.angle_alpha   90.00
_cell.angle_beta   90.00
_cell.angle_gamma   90.00
#
_symmetry.space_group_name_H-M   'P 1'
#
loop_
_entity.id
_entity.type
_entity.pdbx_description
1 polymer ?
#
loop_
_entity_poly.entity_id
_entity_poly.type
_entity_poly.pdbx_seq_one_letter_code
_entity_poly.pdbx_strand_id
1 'polypeptide(L)'
;MYFIKTCVPTPSLLYVDQIKNSIYIEYLDDCVTLKEWIDRLLSNKDEPSLDEAAKALGEVVAKLHLNGIIHGDLTTSNFLVRAGQMNEFQLIVIDFGLTTIESANNPEDKGVDLYVLERAFLSTHPNTEQLFKLVLKAYKHAYGGNSKDTFAKLDEVRLRGRKRTMVG
;
A
#
# COMPACT_ATOMS: atom_id res chain seq x y z
N MET A 1 -18.04 6.77 -5.76
CA MET A 1 -18.40 7.67 -4.63
C MET A 1 -18.04 7.10 -3.24
N TYR A 2 -17.34 5.96 -3.12
CA TYR A 2 -16.92 5.39 -1.83
C TYR A 2 -15.61 6.02 -1.30
N PHE A 3 -14.62 6.22 -2.16
CA PHE A 3 -13.29 6.76 -1.78
C PHE A 3 -13.27 8.22 -1.32
N ILE A 4 -14.23 9.05 -1.75
CA ILE A 4 -14.35 10.45 -1.30
C ILE A 4 -14.64 10.53 0.21
N LYS A 5 -15.20 9.46 0.81
CA LYS A 5 -15.51 9.41 2.25
C LYS A 5 -14.39 8.80 3.11
N THR A 6 -13.38 8.17 2.52
CA THR A 6 -12.40 7.35 3.25
C THR A 6 -11.06 8.05 3.49
N CYS A 7 -10.90 9.28 2.99
CA CYS A 7 -9.67 10.09 3.10
C CYS A 7 -8.40 9.39 2.58
N VAL A 8 -8.56 8.43 1.65
CA VAL A 8 -7.45 7.80 0.93
C VAL A 8 -7.30 8.49 -0.43
N PRO A 9 -6.15 9.11 -0.74
CA PRO A 9 -5.93 9.72 -2.04
C PRO A 9 -5.95 8.68 -3.15
N THR A 10 -6.76 8.91 -4.17
CA THR A 10 -6.91 8.05 -5.36
C THR A 10 -7.34 8.90 -6.56
N PRO A 11 -7.04 8.51 -7.82
CA PRO A 11 -7.50 9.26 -8.98
C PRO A 11 -9.02 9.42 -9.01
N SER A 12 -9.48 10.60 -9.40
CA SER A 12 -10.91 10.86 -9.52
C SER A 12 -11.54 10.01 -10.64
N LEU A 13 -12.69 9.39 -10.36
CA LEU A 13 -13.47 8.68 -11.37
C LEU A 13 -14.23 9.69 -12.23
N LEU A 14 -13.86 9.83 -13.50
CA LEU A 14 -14.44 10.80 -14.42
C LEU A 14 -15.69 10.23 -15.12
N TYR A 15 -15.61 8.99 -15.61
CA TYR A 15 -16.71 8.36 -16.34
C TYR A 15 -16.63 6.83 -16.32
N VAL A 16 -17.80 6.17 -16.37
CA VAL A 16 -17.92 4.71 -16.48
C VAL A 16 -18.84 4.39 -17.65
N ASP A 17 -18.31 3.72 -18.66
CA ASP A 17 -19.07 3.16 -19.78
C ASP A 17 -19.23 1.65 -19.56
N GLN A 18 -20.40 1.24 -19.06
CA GLN A 18 -20.70 -0.17 -18.80
C GLN A 18 -20.94 -0.99 -20.09
N ILE A 19 -21.27 -0.33 -21.21
CA ILE A 19 -21.49 -1.02 -22.48
C ILE A 19 -20.15 -1.40 -23.10
N LYS A 20 -19.17 -0.48 -23.03
CA LYS A 20 -17.81 -0.70 -23.53
C LYS A 20 -16.85 -1.28 -22.50
N ASN A 21 -17.32 -1.57 -21.28
CA ASN A 21 -16.48 -1.98 -20.15
C ASN A 21 -15.26 -1.07 -19.95
N SER A 22 -15.47 0.26 -20.04
CA SER A 22 -14.40 1.25 -20.00
C SER A 22 -14.58 2.19 -18.81
N ILE A 23 -13.47 2.48 -18.12
CA ILE A 23 -13.43 3.41 -17.00
C ILE A 23 -12.45 4.53 -17.35
N TYR A 24 -12.89 5.77 -17.16
CA TYR A 24 -12.09 6.97 -17.35
C TYR A 24 -11.82 7.56 -15.97
N ILE A 25 -10.54 7.70 -15.65
CA ILE A 25 -10.05 8.23 -14.38
C ILE A 25 -9.13 9.42 -14.65
N GLU A 26 -8.96 10.24 -13.64
CA GLU A 26 -8.00 11.34 -13.63
C GLU A 26 -6.60 10.86 -14.00
N TYR A 27 -5.98 11.57 -14.93
CA TYR A 27 -4.59 11.37 -15.28
C TYR A 27 -3.71 12.26 -14.41
N LEU A 28 -2.78 11.66 -13.68
CA LEU A 28 -1.87 12.34 -12.76
C LEU A 28 -0.49 12.44 -13.44
N ASP A 29 -0.22 13.55 -14.12
CA ASP A 29 0.98 13.78 -14.92
C ASP A 29 2.21 14.23 -14.09
N ASP A 30 1.98 14.68 -12.86
CA ASP A 30 2.97 15.17 -11.91
C ASP A 30 3.44 14.09 -10.90
N CYS A 31 3.22 12.82 -11.23
CA CYS A 31 3.47 11.69 -10.33
C CYS A 31 4.46 10.67 -10.92
N VAL A 32 5.18 9.97 -10.05
CA VAL A 32 5.94 8.76 -10.38
C VAL A 32 5.49 7.59 -9.50
N THR A 33 5.77 6.35 -9.89
CA THR A 33 5.45 5.21 -9.01
C THR A 33 6.31 5.24 -7.73
N LEU A 34 5.77 4.75 -6.61
CA LEU A 34 6.54 4.62 -5.36
C LEU A 34 7.74 3.70 -5.55
N LYS A 35 7.62 2.65 -6.37
CA LYS A 35 8.75 1.83 -6.81
C LYS A 35 9.88 2.70 -7.36
N GLU A 36 9.60 3.47 -8.41
CA GLU A 36 10.60 4.30 -9.07
C GLU A 36 11.18 5.35 -8.12
N TRP A 37 10.33 5.93 -7.26
CA TRP A 37 10.76 6.88 -6.23
C TRP A 37 11.77 6.26 -5.26
N ILE A 38 11.47 5.08 -4.70
CA ILE A 38 12.37 4.36 -3.79
C ILE A 38 13.69 4.00 -4.49
N ASP A 39 13.64 3.53 -5.74
CA ASP A 39 14.83 3.17 -6.51
C ASP A 39 15.77 4.38 -6.72
N ARG A 40 15.20 5.57 -6.98
CA ARG A 40 15.95 6.84 -7.09
C ARG A 40 16.59 7.21 -5.75
N LEU A 41 15.86 7.11 -4.65
CA LEU A 41 16.37 7.46 -3.31
C LEU A 41 17.48 6.50 -2.84
N LEU A 42 17.33 5.19 -3.09
CA LEU A 42 18.37 4.20 -2.79
C LEU A 42 19.66 4.46 -3.58
N SER A 43 19.54 4.92 -4.83
CA SER A 43 20.69 5.28 -5.67
C SER A 43 21.41 6.53 -5.18
N ASN A 44 20.67 7.51 -4.65
CA ASN A 44 21.20 8.79 -4.19
C ASN A 44 21.57 8.81 -2.69
N LYS A 45 21.31 7.72 -1.94
CA LYS A 45 21.57 7.56 -0.50
C LYS A 45 20.94 8.65 0.39
N ASP A 46 19.73 9.09 0.06
CA ASP A 46 18.98 10.03 0.87
C ASP A 46 18.08 9.29 1.89
N GLU A 47 18.63 9.00 3.07
CA GLU A 47 17.96 8.20 4.12
C GLU A 47 16.69 8.84 4.70
N PRO A 48 16.65 10.15 5.07
CA PRO A 48 15.43 10.76 5.62
C PRO A 48 14.21 10.63 4.70
N SER A 49 14.41 10.79 3.39
CA SER A 49 13.36 10.67 2.38
C SER A 49 12.83 9.23 2.23
N LEU A 50 13.67 8.22 2.46
CA LEU A 50 13.25 6.81 2.45
C LEU A 50 12.35 6.49 3.65
N ASP A 51 12.75 6.94 4.83
CA ASP A 51 11.98 6.75 6.06
C ASP A 51 10.59 7.42 5.98
N GLU A 52 10.51 8.60 5.37
CA GLU A 52 9.25 9.29 5.10
C GLU A 52 8.35 8.51 4.15
N ALA A 53 8.90 8.00 3.04
CA ALA A 53 8.16 7.17 2.10
C ALA A 53 7.61 5.89 2.76
N ALA A 54 8.43 5.22 3.59
CA ALA A 54 8.01 4.03 4.32
C ALA A 54 6.91 4.33 5.36
N LYS A 55 7.03 5.44 6.09
CA LYS A 55 5.99 5.88 7.03
C LYS A 55 4.68 6.14 6.32
N ALA A 56 4.71 6.94 5.26
CA ALA A 56 3.52 7.29 4.50
C ALA A 56 2.85 6.06 3.87
N LEU A 57 3.62 5.09 3.36
CA LEU A 57 3.09 3.83 2.84
C LEU A 57 2.33 3.06 3.93
N GLY A 58 2.93 2.92 5.11
CA GLY A 58 2.29 2.25 6.24
C GLY A 58 1.00 2.95 6.68
N GLU A 59 1.00 4.28 6.74
CA GLU A 59 -0.17 5.09 7.09
C GLU A 59 -1.30 4.99 6.08
N VAL A 60 -1.00 5.03 4.77
CA VAL A 60 -2.01 4.91 3.71
C VAL A 60 -2.65 3.53 3.73
N VAL A 61 -1.87 2.46 3.89
CA VAL A 61 -2.40 1.09 4.01
C VAL A 61 -3.25 0.93 5.28
N ALA A 62 -2.84 1.54 6.39
CA ALA A 62 -3.66 1.55 7.61
C ALA A 62 -5.00 2.26 7.38
N LYS A 63 -5.00 3.40 6.66
CA LYS A 63 -6.23 4.11 6.30
C LYS A 63 -7.14 3.26 5.41
N LEU A 64 -6.63 2.54 4.41
CA LEU A 64 -7.41 1.59 3.61
C LEU A 64 -8.12 0.57 4.54
N HIS A 65 -7.33 -0.12 5.36
CA HIS A 65 -7.84 -1.19 6.23
C HIS A 65 -8.80 -0.70 7.33
N LEU A 66 -8.59 0.52 7.87
CA LEU A 66 -9.50 1.15 8.83
C LEU A 66 -10.85 1.47 8.20
N ASN A 67 -10.87 1.78 6.90
CA ASN A 67 -12.09 2.02 6.13
C ASN A 67 -12.72 0.72 5.57
N GLY A 68 -12.23 -0.46 5.98
CA GLY A 68 -12.75 -1.75 5.51
C GLY A 68 -12.39 -2.08 4.07
N ILE A 69 -11.40 -1.39 3.50
CA ILE A 69 -10.93 -1.61 2.13
C ILE A 69 -9.74 -2.56 2.18
N ILE A 70 -9.86 -3.71 1.53
CA ILE A 70 -8.74 -4.62 1.26
C ILE A 70 -8.38 -4.44 -0.21
N HIS A 71 -7.14 -4.07 -0.49
CA HIS A 71 -6.75 -3.74 -1.86
C HIS A 71 -6.65 -5.01 -2.73
N GLY A 72 -6.07 -6.07 -2.18
CA GLY A 72 -5.93 -7.38 -2.82
C GLY A 72 -4.71 -7.51 -3.74
N ASP A 73 -4.01 -6.42 -4.02
CA ASP A 73 -2.78 -6.38 -4.82
C ASP A 73 -1.87 -5.21 -4.41
N LEU A 74 -1.49 -5.18 -3.14
CA LEU A 74 -0.58 -4.14 -2.64
C LEU A 74 0.84 -4.35 -3.16
N THR A 75 1.21 -3.63 -4.22
CA THR A 75 2.58 -3.55 -4.74
C THR A 75 3.07 -2.11 -4.75
N THR A 76 4.39 -1.87 -4.71
CA THR A 76 4.95 -0.50 -4.77
C THR A 76 4.69 0.20 -6.11
N SER A 77 4.25 -0.52 -7.15
CA SER A 77 3.86 0.07 -8.43
C SER A 77 2.40 0.56 -8.43
N ASN A 78 1.56 0.08 -7.51
CA ASN A 78 0.17 0.50 -7.32
C ASN A 78 0.04 1.72 -6.39
N PHE A 79 1.17 2.37 -6.09
CA PHE A 79 1.21 3.66 -5.42
C PHE A 79 1.92 4.68 -6.29
N LEU A 80 1.35 5.87 -6.37
CA LEU A 80 1.94 7.04 -7.01
C LEU A 80 2.40 8.03 -5.94
N VAL A 81 3.58 8.60 -6.17
CA VAL A 81 4.17 9.66 -5.36
C VAL A 81 3.99 10.97 -6.12
N ARG A 82 3.32 11.91 -5.48
CA ARG A 82 3.33 13.33 -5.84
C ARG A 82 4.24 14.06 -4.86
N ALA A 83 5.31 14.65 -5.37
CA ALA A 83 6.27 15.44 -4.60
C ALA A 83 6.23 16.90 -5.07
N GLY A 84 5.57 17.77 -4.30
CA GLY A 84 5.42 19.19 -4.62
C GLY A 84 6.63 20.05 -4.23
N GLN A 85 6.64 21.31 -4.69
CA GLN A 85 7.73 22.27 -4.44
C GLN A 85 7.91 22.69 -2.96
N MET A 86 6.97 22.33 -2.07
CA MET A 86 6.96 22.69 -0.64
C MET A 86 7.10 21.49 0.30
N ASN A 87 7.84 20.44 -0.09
CA ASN A 87 7.93 19.16 0.66
C ASN A 87 6.56 18.48 0.88
N GLU A 88 5.58 18.77 0.02
CA GLU A 88 4.32 18.04 0.02
C GLU A 88 4.57 16.66 -0.60
N PHE A 89 4.70 15.65 0.25
CA PHE A 89 4.75 14.25 -0.13
C PHE A 89 3.35 13.64 0.03
N GLN A 90 2.74 13.22 -1.08
CA GLN A 90 1.46 12.54 -1.07
C GLN A 90 1.57 11.19 -1.77
N LEU A 91 1.08 10.14 -1.10
CA LEU A 91 0.87 8.83 -1.72
C LEU A 91 -0.57 8.68 -2.18
N ILE A 92 -0.71 8.34 -3.44
CA ILE A 92 -1.97 8.11 -4.13
C ILE A 92 -2.05 6.63 -4.49
N VAL A 93 -3.14 5.98 -4.10
CA VAL A 93 -3.36 4.55 -4.36
C VAL A 93 -4.09 4.40 -5.70
N ILE A 94 -3.63 3.46 -6.51
CA ILE A 94 -4.21 3.13 -7.83
C ILE A 94 -4.48 1.62 -7.93
N ASP A 95 -5.18 1.23 -8.98
CA ASP A 95 -5.53 -0.16 -9.29
C ASP A 95 -6.36 -0.89 -8.22
N PHE A 96 -7.63 -0.50 -8.12
CA PHE A 96 -8.61 -1.16 -7.25
C PHE A 96 -9.31 -2.36 -7.92
N GLY A 97 -8.71 -2.95 -8.98
CA GLY A 97 -9.36 -4.00 -9.77
C GLY A 97 -9.70 -5.27 -8.99
N LEU A 98 -8.95 -5.56 -7.93
CA LEU A 98 -9.15 -6.71 -7.03
C LEU A 98 -9.65 -6.33 -5.64
N THR A 99 -9.99 -5.06 -5.46
CA THR A 99 -10.39 -4.53 -4.15
C THR A 99 -11.71 -5.11 -3.68
N THR A 100 -11.74 -5.54 -2.42
CA THR A 100 -12.96 -5.94 -1.74
C THR A 100 -13.31 -4.92 -0.65
N ILE A 101 -14.60 -4.67 -0.49
CA ILE A 101 -15.13 -3.87 0.61
C ILE A 101 -15.73 -4.86 1.60
N GLU A 102 -14.98 -5.15 2.66
CA GLU A 102 -15.46 -6.02 3.72
C GLU A 102 -16.13 -5.18 4.81
N SER A 103 -17.27 -5.63 5.32
CA SER A 103 -17.85 -5.08 6.54
C SER A 103 -16.85 -5.26 7.68
N ALA A 104 -16.25 -4.16 8.11
CA ALA A 104 -15.24 -3.97 9.15
C ALA A 104 -14.89 -5.19 10.04
N ASN A 105 -13.58 -5.48 10.12
CA ASN A 105 -12.88 -6.44 11.01
C ASN A 105 -12.69 -7.88 10.52
N ASN A 106 -12.19 -8.10 9.31
CA ASN A 106 -11.49 -9.35 8.99
C ASN A 106 -9.95 -9.18 9.14
N PRO A 107 -9.33 -9.70 10.22
CA PRO A 107 -7.88 -9.60 10.38
C PRO A 107 -7.10 -10.51 9.43
N GLU A 108 -7.71 -11.59 8.90
CA GLU A 108 -7.06 -12.52 7.97
C GLU A 108 -6.73 -11.81 6.66
N ASP A 109 -7.71 -11.17 6.03
CA ASP A 109 -7.53 -10.51 4.73
C ASP A 109 -6.55 -9.33 4.83
N LYS A 110 -6.62 -8.55 5.92
CA LYS A 110 -5.64 -7.50 6.22
C LYS A 110 -4.22 -8.06 6.39
N GLY A 111 -4.11 -9.22 7.04
CA GLY A 111 -2.84 -9.93 7.20
C GLY A 111 -2.29 -10.44 5.86
N VAL A 112 -3.17 -10.92 4.97
CA VAL A 112 -2.81 -11.32 3.61
C VAL A 112 -2.37 -10.11 2.79
N ASP A 113 -3.10 -8.99 2.83
CA ASP A 113 -2.75 -7.79 2.07
C ASP A 113 -1.39 -7.21 2.51
N LEU A 114 -1.14 -7.16 3.83
CA LEU A 114 0.17 -6.79 4.38
C LEU A 114 1.29 -7.76 3.97
N TYR A 115 0.98 -9.06 3.86
CA TYR A 115 1.94 -10.05 3.41
C TYR A 115 2.26 -9.90 1.92
N VAL A 116 1.26 -9.62 1.07
CA VAL A 116 1.46 -9.31 -0.35
C VAL A 116 2.36 -8.09 -0.48
N LEU A 117 2.09 -7.02 0.28
CA LEU A 117 2.92 -5.83 0.32
C LEU A 117 4.37 -6.14 0.75
N GLU A 118 4.56 -6.95 1.81
CA GLU A 118 5.88 -7.37 2.28
C GLU A 118 6.66 -8.08 1.17
N ARG A 119 6.03 -9.03 0.48
CA ARG A 119 6.68 -9.81 -0.58
C ARG A 119 7.00 -8.94 -1.79
N ALA A 120 6.06 -8.10 -2.22
CA ALA A 120 6.25 -7.19 -3.35
C ALA A 120 7.37 -6.18 -3.06
N PHE A 121 7.38 -5.59 -1.87
CA PHE A 121 8.38 -4.61 -1.45
C PHE A 121 9.78 -5.21 -1.41
N LEU A 122 9.98 -6.33 -0.70
CA LEU A 122 11.29 -6.97 -0.56
C LEU A 122 11.80 -7.60 -1.86
N SER A 123 10.90 -8.01 -2.75
CA SER A 123 11.28 -8.50 -4.08
C SER A 123 11.72 -7.37 -5.01
N THR A 124 11.12 -6.19 -4.89
CA THR A 124 11.40 -5.05 -5.77
C THR A 124 12.60 -4.24 -5.28
N HIS A 125 12.79 -4.15 -3.97
CA HIS A 125 13.87 -3.39 -3.34
C HIS A 125 14.70 -4.31 -2.41
N PRO A 126 15.70 -5.05 -2.93
CA PRO A 126 16.51 -5.96 -2.12
C PRO A 126 17.27 -5.24 -0.99
N ASN A 127 17.53 -5.94 0.13
CA ASN A 127 18.25 -5.43 1.31
C ASN A 127 17.55 -4.26 2.05
N THR A 128 16.24 -4.12 1.91
CA THR A 128 15.45 -3.05 2.54
C THR A 128 14.55 -3.55 3.68
N GLU A 129 14.90 -4.67 4.32
CA GLU A 129 14.11 -5.29 5.40
C GLU A 129 13.87 -4.33 6.57
N GLN A 130 14.85 -3.47 6.88
CA GLN A 130 14.69 -2.47 7.93
C GLN A 130 13.69 -1.38 7.53
N LEU A 131 13.69 -0.97 6.27
CA LEU A 131 12.73 -0.01 5.73
C LEU A 131 11.30 -0.58 5.79
N PHE A 132 11.13 -1.86 5.44
CA PHE A 132 9.82 -2.51 5.55
C PHE A 132 9.33 -2.62 7.00
N LYS A 133 10.23 -2.81 7.99
CA LYS A 133 9.84 -2.74 9.41
C LYS A 133 9.31 -1.36 9.79
N LEU A 134 9.81 -0.28 9.19
CA LEU A 134 9.27 1.06 9.39
C LEU A 134 7.86 1.18 8.81
N VAL A 135 7.59 0.61 7.63
CA VAL A 135 6.24 0.51 7.05
C VAL A 135 5.28 -0.15 8.05
N LEU A 136 5.65 -1.33 8.57
CA LEU A 136 4.82 -2.04 9.56
C LEU A 136 4.64 -1.25 10.86
N LYS A 137 5.69 -0.55 11.33
CA LYS A 137 5.61 0.29 12.53
C LYS A 137 4.64 1.46 12.33
N ALA A 138 4.72 2.14 11.19
CA ALA A 138 3.82 3.24 10.84
C ALA A 138 2.38 2.76 10.68
N TYR A 139 2.18 1.64 9.98
CA TYR A 139 0.87 0.98 9.88
C TYR A 139 0.29 0.70 11.26
N LYS A 140 1.06 0.08 12.16
CA LYS A 140 0.62 -0.25 13.52
C LYS A 140 0.21 0.99 14.30
N HIS A 141 0.99 2.06 14.19
CA HIS A 141 0.72 3.34 14.85
C HIS A 141 -0.58 3.98 14.33
N ALA A 142 -0.73 4.08 13.01
CA ALA A 142 -1.91 4.68 12.38
C ALA A 142 -3.19 3.86 12.55
N TYR A 143 -3.09 2.53 12.55
CA TYR A 143 -4.23 1.63 12.75
C TYR A 143 -4.69 1.57 14.22
N GLY A 144 -3.78 1.83 15.18
CA GLY A 144 -4.10 1.88 16.61
C GLY A 144 -4.22 0.52 17.29
N GLY A 145 -4.93 0.46 18.44
CA GLY A 145 -4.94 -0.67 19.37
C GLY A 145 -5.44 -2.01 18.81
N ASN A 146 -6.28 -1.96 17.77
CA ASN A 146 -6.85 -3.15 17.11
C ASN A 146 -5.89 -3.81 16.10
N SER A 147 -4.68 -3.26 15.91
CA SER A 147 -3.69 -3.82 14.98
C SER A 147 -3.18 -5.20 15.40
N LYS A 148 -3.30 -5.57 16.68
CA LYS A 148 -2.75 -6.84 17.23
C LYS A 148 -3.23 -8.06 16.46
N ASP A 149 -4.54 -8.16 16.18
CA ASP A 149 -5.11 -9.32 15.51
C ASP A 149 -4.63 -9.41 14.05
N THR A 150 -4.53 -8.27 13.36
CA THR A 150 -3.98 -8.21 11.99
C THR A 150 -2.52 -8.66 11.95
N PHE A 151 -1.70 -8.26 12.95
CA PHE A 151 -0.31 -8.70 13.02
C PHE A 151 -0.17 -10.18 13.36
N ALA A 152 -1.00 -10.69 14.28
CA ALA A 152 -1.05 -12.13 14.55
C ALA A 152 -1.38 -12.92 13.27
N LYS A 153 -2.32 -12.43 12.47
CA LYS A 153 -2.65 -13.02 11.16
C LYS A 153 -1.55 -12.87 10.13
N LEU A 154 -0.88 -11.73 10.05
CA LEU A 154 0.31 -11.57 9.21
C LEU A 154 1.37 -12.63 9.54
N ASP A 155 1.62 -12.90 10.82
CA ASP A 155 2.59 -13.91 11.23
C ASP A 155 2.14 -15.35 10.89
N GLU A 156 0.86 -15.67 11.03
CA GLU A 156 0.30 -16.94 10.54
C GLU A 156 0.47 -17.08 9.01
N VAL A 157 0.16 -16.03 8.24
CA VAL A 157 0.29 -16.02 6.78
C VAL A 157 1.76 -16.20 6.37
N ARG A 158 2.70 -15.52 7.04
CA ARG A 158 4.16 -15.71 6.83
C ARG A 158 4.58 -17.17 7.03
N LEU A 159 4.09 -17.83 8.08
CA LEU A 159 4.40 -19.24 8.36
C LEU A 159 3.84 -20.16 7.26
N ARG A 160 2.62 -19.91 6.78
CA ARG A 160 2.01 -20.68 5.69
C ARG A 160 2.72 -20.45 4.35
N GLY A 161 3.11 -19.20 4.05
CA GLY A 161 3.87 -18.84 2.84
C GLY A 161 5.22 -19.54 2.77
N ARG A 162 5.96 -19.61 3.89
CA ARG A 162 7.26 -20.33 3.96
C ARG A 162 7.14 -21.83 3.67
N LYS A 163 6.03 -22.47 4.04
CA LYS A 163 5.81 -23.90 3.76
C LYS A 163 5.64 -24.17 2.26
N ARG A 164 5.09 -23.22 1.49
CA ARG A 164 4.93 -23.37 0.03
C ARG A 164 6.26 -23.24 -0.72
N THR A 165 7.22 -22.46 -0.22
CA THR A 165 8.55 -22.29 -0.84
C THR A 165 9.47 -23.51 -0.69
N MET A 166 9.22 -24.38 0.30
CA MET A 166 10.00 -25.64 0.49
C MET A 166 9.52 -26.80 -0.40
N VAL A 167 8.46 -26.60 -1.17
CA VAL A 167 7.97 -27.56 -2.18
C VAL A 167 8.19 -26.94 -3.56
N GLY A 168 9.45 -26.87 -3.97
CA GLY A 168 9.90 -26.34 -5.25
C GLY A 168 11.21 -26.99 -5.65
#